data_AF-A0A2N6N9J9-F1
#
_entry.id   AF-A0A2N6N9J9-F1
#
_cell.length_a   1.000
_cell.length_b   1.000
_cell.length_c   1.000
_cell.angle_alpha   90.00
_cell.angle_beta   90.00
_cell.angle_gamma   90.00
#
_symmetry.space_group_name_H-M   'P 1'
#
loop_
_entity.id
_entity.type
_entity.pdbx_description
1 polymer ?
#
loop_
_entity_poly.entity_id
_entity_poly.type
_entity_poly.pdbx_seq_one_letter_code
_entity_poly.pdbx_strand_id
1 'polypeptide(L)'
;MKAAALFLAALASVSPITTRQDWAQNTCDCSKKLHLTLPELRVCPEGYVDVSVFWDVECDQIGCTKQDYSAKCGNITTSPSNEYDI
;
A
#
# COMPACT_ATOMS: atom_id res chain seq x y z
N MET A 1 -2.08 -58.70 -22.60
CA MET A 1 -0.91 -57.85 -22.89
C MET A 1 -1.37 -56.39 -22.79
N LYS A 2 -0.70 -55.59 -21.97
CA LYS A 2 -1.07 -54.21 -21.59
C LYS A 2 -0.47 -53.21 -22.58
N ALA A 3 -1.25 -52.27 -23.10
CA ALA A 3 -0.74 -51.11 -23.81
C ALA A 3 -0.60 -49.94 -22.83
N ALA A 4 0.57 -49.32 -22.79
CA ALA A 4 0.82 -48.11 -22.00
C ALA A 4 0.83 -46.91 -22.95
N ALA A 5 -0.13 -46.00 -22.75
CA ALA A 5 -0.12 -44.69 -23.41
C ALA A 5 0.73 -43.73 -22.56
N LEU A 6 1.83 -43.23 -23.11
CA LEU A 6 2.61 -42.15 -22.53
C LEU A 6 1.96 -40.82 -22.93
N PHE A 7 1.36 -40.12 -21.98
CA PHE A 7 0.89 -38.75 -22.19
C PHE A 7 2.01 -37.77 -21.81
N LEU A 8 2.57 -37.10 -22.83
CA LEU A 8 3.44 -35.93 -22.69
C LEU A 8 2.58 -34.73 -22.25
N ALA A 9 2.69 -34.32 -20.99
CA ALA A 9 2.12 -33.06 -20.53
C ALA A 9 3.06 -31.91 -20.92
N ALA A 10 2.69 -31.15 -21.96
CA ALA A 10 3.33 -29.90 -22.30
C ALA A 10 3.05 -28.87 -21.19
N LEU A 11 4.10 -28.29 -20.61
CA LEU A 11 4.03 -27.15 -19.71
C LEU A 11 3.59 -25.92 -20.52
N ALA A 12 2.28 -25.71 -20.66
CA ALA A 12 1.76 -24.41 -21.01
C ALA A 12 1.98 -23.49 -19.81
N SER A 13 3.15 -22.83 -19.76
CA SER A 13 3.38 -21.72 -18.86
C SER A 13 2.50 -20.56 -19.31
N VAL A 14 1.22 -20.61 -18.92
CA VAL A 14 0.38 -19.43 -18.92
C VAL A 14 1.00 -18.51 -17.89
N SER A 15 1.76 -17.51 -18.34
CA SER A 15 2.16 -16.40 -17.48
C SER A 15 0.87 -15.87 -16.83
N PRO A 16 0.80 -15.74 -15.50
CA PRO A 16 -0.30 -15.01 -14.91
C PRO A 16 -0.31 -13.64 -15.57
N ILE A 17 -1.41 -13.31 -16.24
CA ILE A 17 -1.69 -11.94 -16.64
C ILE A 17 -1.61 -11.17 -15.33
N THR A 18 -0.54 -10.41 -15.16
CA THR A 18 -0.39 -9.47 -14.07
C THR A 18 -1.51 -8.46 -14.28
N THR A 19 -2.65 -8.71 -13.64
CA THR A 19 -3.66 -7.71 -13.37
C THR A 19 -2.91 -6.55 -12.73
N ARG A 20 -2.69 -5.48 -13.49
CA ARG A 20 -2.34 -4.14 -13.00
C ARG A 20 -3.49 -3.58 -12.15
N GLN A 21 -3.89 -4.31 -11.12
CA GLN A 21 -4.88 -3.94 -10.12
C GLN A 21 -4.50 -4.44 -8.72
N ASP A 22 -3.37 -5.14 -8.58
CA ASP A 22 -2.85 -5.60 -7.29
C ASP A 22 -1.86 -4.61 -6.64
N TRP A 23 -1.82 -3.35 -7.11
CA TRP A 23 -0.77 -2.40 -6.68
C TRP A 23 -0.95 -1.87 -5.25
N ALA A 24 -2.14 -1.82 -4.66
CA ALA A 24 -2.30 -1.12 -3.37
C ALA A 24 -3.56 -1.48 -2.58
N GLN A 25 -3.83 -2.75 -2.31
CA GLN A 25 -5.01 -3.12 -1.52
C GLN A 25 -4.70 -3.47 -0.05
N ASN A 26 -3.43 -3.61 0.37
CA ASN A 26 -3.16 -4.24 1.69
C ASN A 26 -1.82 -3.89 2.37
N THR A 27 -0.92 -3.15 1.71
CA THR A 27 0.43 -2.95 2.22
C THR A 27 0.63 -1.48 2.53
N CYS A 28 0.68 -1.16 3.83
CA CYS A 28 1.08 0.14 4.31
C CYS A 28 2.45 0.52 3.75
N ASP A 29 2.54 1.68 3.10
CA ASP A 29 3.79 2.28 2.69
C ASP A 29 4.39 2.99 3.92
N CYS A 30 5.28 2.28 4.61
CA CYS A 30 5.98 2.74 5.81
C CYS A 30 6.99 3.87 5.53
N SER A 31 7.32 4.17 4.26
CA SER A 31 8.14 5.33 3.91
C SER A 31 7.35 6.63 3.93
N LYS A 32 6.02 6.53 4.04
CA LYS A 32 5.09 7.64 4.06
C LYS A 32 4.34 7.68 5.39
N LYS A 33 3.80 8.83 5.75
CA LYS A 33 2.93 8.94 6.94
C LYS A 33 1.61 8.23 6.68
N LEU A 34 1.01 7.70 7.74
CA LEU A 34 -0.35 7.18 7.68
C LEU A 34 -1.36 8.29 7.34
N HIS A 35 -1.20 9.45 7.98
CA HIS A 35 -2.12 10.59 7.91
C HIS A 35 -1.35 11.86 7.56
N LEU A 36 -1.93 12.69 6.69
CA LEU A 36 -1.42 14.00 6.32
C LEU A 36 -2.52 15.05 6.56
N THR A 37 -2.13 16.17 7.17
CA THR A 37 -2.94 17.38 7.24
C THR A 37 -2.30 18.40 6.32
N LEU A 38 -3.04 18.81 5.28
CA LEU A 38 -2.50 19.61 4.17
C LEU A 38 -3.34 20.88 3.99
N PRO A 39 -3.12 21.92 4.80
CA PRO A 39 -3.94 23.14 4.76
C PRO A 39 -3.82 23.92 3.45
N GLU A 40 -2.71 23.74 2.71
CA GLU A 40 -2.44 24.46 1.45
C GLU A 40 -2.89 23.70 0.19
N LEU A 41 -3.24 22.41 0.32
CA LEU A 41 -3.67 21.59 -0.82
C LEU A 41 -5.18 21.40 -0.79
N ARG A 42 -5.80 21.40 -1.98
CA ARG A 42 -7.23 21.09 -2.13
C ARG A 42 -7.51 19.61 -2.36
N VAL A 43 -6.48 18.81 -2.59
CA VAL A 43 -6.60 17.40 -2.99
C VAL A 43 -5.47 16.60 -2.34
N CYS A 44 -5.79 15.38 -1.93
CA CYS A 44 -4.80 14.44 -1.44
C CYS A 44 -3.81 14.01 -2.53
N PRO A 45 -2.53 13.83 -2.19
CA PRO A 45 -1.55 13.30 -3.10
C PRO A 45 -1.83 11.84 -3.45
N GLU A 46 -1.18 11.33 -4.50
CA GLU A 46 -1.34 9.95 -4.93
C GLU A 46 -1.01 8.94 -3.82
N GLY A 47 -1.86 7.92 -3.68
CA GLY A 47 -1.76 6.92 -2.62
C GLY A 47 -2.48 7.31 -1.32
N TYR A 48 -3.19 8.45 -1.31
CA TYR A 48 -4.02 8.87 -0.18
C TYR A 48 -5.47 9.11 -0.61
N VAL A 49 -6.39 8.89 0.34
CA VAL A 49 -7.81 9.20 0.22
C VAL A 49 -8.15 10.38 1.14
N ASP A 50 -9.00 11.27 0.65
CA ASP A 50 -9.51 12.39 1.41
C ASP A 50 -10.48 11.89 2.49
N VAL A 51 -10.15 12.23 3.74
CA VAL A 51 -10.93 11.91 4.95
C VAL A 51 -11.33 13.19 5.69
N SER A 52 -11.18 14.35 5.05
CA SER A 52 -11.52 15.65 5.63
C SER A 52 -12.98 15.70 6.10
N VAL A 53 -13.16 16.19 7.32
CA VAL A 53 -14.49 16.44 7.91
C VAL A 53 -14.80 17.95 7.96
N PHE A 54 -13.76 18.80 7.93
CA PHE A 54 -13.85 20.25 8.07
C PHE A 54 -12.96 20.97 7.04
N TRP A 55 -12.52 22.20 7.37
CA TRP A 55 -11.84 23.13 6.47
C TRP A 55 -10.43 22.68 6.06
N ASP A 56 -9.79 21.84 6.85
CA ASP A 56 -8.46 21.30 6.56
C ASP A 56 -8.57 20.02 5.73
N VAL A 57 -7.77 19.93 4.67
CA VAL A 57 -7.69 18.70 3.88
C VAL A 57 -6.88 17.67 4.66
N GLU A 58 -7.57 16.60 5.04
CA GLU A 58 -7.02 15.46 5.75
C GLU A 58 -6.97 14.26 4.81
N CYS A 59 -5.85 13.56 4.83
CA CYS A 59 -5.58 12.49 3.87
C CYS A 59 -5.03 11.27 4.59
N ASP A 60 -5.69 10.13 4.43
CA ASP A 60 -5.24 8.83 4.93
C ASP A 60 -4.67 7.97 3.81
N GLN A 61 -3.65 7.18 4.11
CA GLN A 61 -3.05 6.28 3.13
C GLN A 61 -4.04 5.19 2.69
N ILE A 62 -4.21 5.04 1.38
CA ILE A 62 -5.15 4.07 0.81
C ILE A 62 -4.73 2.65 1.21
N GLY A 63 -5.68 1.86 1.70
CA GLY A 63 -5.45 0.44 2.03
C GLY A 63 -4.59 0.20 3.27
N CYS A 64 -4.38 1.22 4.11
CA CYS A 64 -3.62 1.10 5.34
C CYS A 64 -4.41 1.65 6.53
N THR A 65 -4.86 0.77 7.44
CA THR A 65 -5.51 1.21 8.68
C THR A 65 -4.47 1.66 9.70
N LYS A 66 -4.89 2.44 10.71
CA LYS A 66 -4.03 2.79 11.84
C LYS A 66 -3.43 1.55 12.53
N GLN A 67 -4.24 0.50 12.71
CA GLN A 67 -3.78 -0.75 13.31
C GLN A 67 -2.73 -1.44 12.43
N ASP A 68 -2.94 -1.51 11.12
CA ASP A 68 -1.99 -2.11 10.18
C ASP A 68 -0.69 -1.32 10.11
N TYR A 69 -0.78 0.01 10.10
CA TYR A 69 0.40 0.88 10.11
C TYR A 69 1.20 0.69 11.40
N SER A 70 0.55 0.65 12.56
CA SER A 70 1.26 0.38 13.81
C SER A 70 1.88 -1.01 13.86
N ALA A 71 1.20 -2.04 13.33
CA ALA A 71 1.72 -3.40 13.30
C ALA A 71 2.89 -3.58 12.32
N LYS A 72 2.84 -2.92 11.15
CA LYS A 72 3.81 -3.08 10.05
C LYS A 72 4.93 -2.04 10.08
N CYS A 73 4.60 -0.80 10.46
CA CYS A 73 5.47 0.38 10.44
C CYS A 73 5.80 0.93 11.84
N GLY A 74 5.23 0.38 12.93
CA GLY A 74 5.51 0.82 14.31
C GLY A 74 6.94 0.56 14.79
N ASN A 75 7.77 -0.06 13.96
CA ASN A 75 9.20 -0.27 14.21
C ASN A 75 10.09 0.73 13.46
N ILE A 76 9.53 1.81 12.90
CA ILE A 76 10.34 2.95 12.51
C ILE A 76 10.66 3.71 13.80
N THR A 77 11.73 3.29 14.45
CA THR A 77 12.41 4.10 15.45
C THR A 77 12.59 5.47 14.83
N THR A 78 11.92 6.45 15.41
CA THR A 78 12.10 7.89 15.18
C THR A 78 13.44 8.21 14.55
N SER A 79 13.46 8.54 13.25
CA SER A 79 14.42 9.53 12.80
C SER A 79 13.77 10.87 13.12
N PRO A 80 14.21 11.58 14.17
CA PRO A 80 13.67 12.90 14.47
C PRO A 80 14.12 13.82 13.34
N SER A 81 13.23 14.16 12.42
CA SER A 81 13.49 15.17 11.40
C SER A 81 12.61 16.39 11.66
N ASN A 82 12.69 16.94 12.88
CA ASN A 82 12.38 18.33 13.24
C ASN A 82 12.24 18.51 14.77
N GLU A 83 13.34 18.38 15.49
CA GLU A 83 13.55 19.18 16.69
C GLU A 83 13.79 20.63 16.21
N TYR A 84 12.72 21.42 16.16
CA TYR A 84 12.80 22.88 16.10
C TYR A 84 12.85 23.36 17.56
N ASP A 85 14.05 23.36 18.14
CA ASP A 85 14.33 24.12 19.36
C ASP A 85 14.68 25.57 18.95
N ILE A 86 13.84 26.53 19.36
CA ILE A 86 14.20 27.95 19.51
C ILE A 86 14.35 28.21 21.02
#